data_AF-A0A2N9N3Q8-F1
#
_entry.id   AF-A0A2N9N3Q8-F1
#
_cell.length_a   1.000
_cell.length_b   1.000
_cell.length_c   1.000
_cell.angle_alpha   90.00
_cell.angle_beta   90.00
_cell.angle_gamma   90.00
#
_symmetry.space_group_name_H-M   'P 1'
#
loop_
_entity.id
_entity.type
_entity.pdbx_description
1 polymer ?
#
loop_
_entity_poly.entity_id
_entity_poly.type
_entity_poly.pdbx_seq_one_letter_code
_entity_poly.pdbx_strand_id
1 'polypeptide(L)'
;MGLEMKTLYRFEGFEMDPTNRVFGLGGKPIAIPSRAFDLLLYMTCNAQRLLTKEELMRAVWGGTIVEEGNLTQSVFLLRKALSAHPSMENQLIVTVPGRGYRFVAEVERIDIPPPRSTQPDISANAATHRTEAAPAPAPAVQKTMHSHRWYGLWYTMGAVITVAAIAALIILPGGARLQRIKLIPLPHRVTANSAENPVATFALSPNGKYLAYTDSQNITIQTLASGENRSIPLGAGVAPGRVIWYPDATRLLVGERVNDAATVFVYSILSGKLSLLRENAMNPAVSPDGTRIVYADGGNHELWLMDGNGENPRRVLAANAQDRVYAMSWSPDGRRVWFARVRWDKEQETITLETCDLNGGSRTVVLRDASAKAFRLLPQERLIYAAAEGPENFTNLWELPVNTDLGKPVGPPRKLTEWTNLSISGISATADGKQVALLRGSWQADVYVGDLRAGGTQLANTRRLTLDESDNRPAFWTPDGQAVVFSSNRNGRFQVFRQRLDGTVPELLGMDSGEAVYTPARPSIPGSAADGSTSARYRPAGAYPGTSL
;
A
#
# COMPACT_ATOMS: atom_id res chain seq x y z
N MET A 1 16.91 25.87 33.32
CA MET A 1 16.45 25.25 32.06
C MET A 1 15.15 25.95 31.70
N GLY A 2 15.16 26.81 30.67
CA GLY A 2 14.00 27.65 30.32
C GLY A 2 12.82 26.80 29.85
N LEU A 3 11.63 27.09 30.35
CA LEU A 3 10.39 26.46 29.91
C LEU A 3 10.07 26.97 28.49
N GLU A 4 10.11 26.09 27.49
CA GLU A 4 9.79 26.45 26.10
C GLU A 4 8.30 26.81 25.95
N MET A 5 8.03 27.92 25.25
CA MET A 5 6.67 28.28 24.84
C MET A 5 6.14 27.27 23.84
N LYS A 6 4.92 26.79 24.05
CA LYS A 6 4.28 25.85 23.12
C LYS A 6 3.51 26.63 22.06
N THR A 7 4.04 26.72 20.85
CA THR A 7 3.35 27.35 19.71
C THR A 7 2.37 26.36 19.07
N LEU A 8 1.11 26.76 18.90
CA LEU A 8 0.08 26.06 18.12
C LEU A 8 -0.34 26.91 16.93
N TYR A 9 -0.74 26.27 15.84
CA TYR A 9 -1.35 26.92 14.69
C TYR A 9 -2.80 26.48 14.53
N ARG A 10 -3.71 27.44 14.39
CA ARG A 10 -5.14 27.20 14.11
C ARG A 10 -5.56 27.86 12.81
N PHE A 11 -6.37 27.17 12.03
CA PHE A 11 -6.98 27.70 10.81
C PHE A 11 -8.20 26.85 10.45
N GLU A 12 -9.34 27.47 10.13
CA GLU A 12 -10.54 26.79 9.60
C GLU A 12 -10.96 25.51 10.36
N GLY A 13 -10.90 25.57 11.71
CA GLY A 13 -11.21 24.45 12.60
C GLY A 13 -10.10 23.40 12.78
N PHE A 14 -9.03 23.48 12.00
CA PHE A 14 -7.84 22.64 12.15
C PHE A 14 -6.92 23.17 13.24
N GLU A 15 -6.28 22.23 13.94
CA GLU A 15 -5.25 22.51 14.94
C GLU A 15 -3.98 21.74 14.59
N MET A 16 -2.85 22.44 14.65
CA MET A 16 -1.53 21.87 14.43
C MET A 16 -0.62 22.19 15.62
N ASP A 17 -0.04 21.13 16.19
CA ASP A 17 0.98 21.17 17.24
C ASP A 17 2.33 20.72 16.64
N PRO A 18 3.23 21.66 16.29
CA PRO A 18 4.54 21.35 15.75
C PRO A 18 5.42 20.57 16.72
N THR A 19 5.27 20.80 18.03
CA THR A 19 6.11 20.21 19.08
C THR A 19 5.82 18.72 19.21
N ASN A 20 4.54 18.36 19.26
CA ASN A 20 4.10 16.96 19.35
C ASN A 20 3.84 16.31 17.99
N ARG A 21 4.01 17.07 16.89
CA ARG A 21 3.71 16.66 15.51
C ARG A 21 2.29 16.11 15.34
N VAL A 22 1.32 16.76 15.99
CA VAL A 22 -0.10 16.39 15.92
C VAL A 22 -0.82 17.38 15.01
N PHE A 23 -1.65 16.84 14.12
CA PHE A 23 -2.55 17.61 13.26
C PHE A 23 -3.96 17.03 13.42
N GLY A 24 -4.98 17.88 13.49
CA GLY A 24 -6.35 17.42 13.70
C GLY A 24 -7.41 18.45 13.37
N LEU A 25 -8.67 18.02 13.34
CA LEU A 25 -9.85 18.84 13.08
C LEU A 25 -10.83 18.70 14.24
N GLY A 26 -11.18 19.81 14.91
CA GLY A 26 -12.11 19.80 16.03
C GLY A 26 -11.71 18.80 17.15
N GLY A 27 -10.42 18.70 17.45
CA GLY A 27 -9.86 17.77 18.45
C GLY A 27 -9.70 16.31 17.99
N LYS A 28 -10.11 15.94 16.78
CA LYS A 28 -9.87 14.60 16.21
C LYS A 28 -8.55 14.56 15.43
N PRO A 29 -7.61 13.65 15.76
CA PRO A 29 -6.33 13.58 15.06
C PRO A 29 -6.49 13.09 13.62
N ILE A 30 -5.80 13.75 12.68
CA ILE A 30 -5.70 13.39 11.27
C ILE A 30 -4.25 12.97 11.01
N ALA A 31 -4.06 11.69 10.70
CA ALA A 31 -2.73 11.15 10.42
C ALA A 31 -2.24 11.63 9.06
N ILE A 32 -1.11 12.35 9.05
CA ILE A 32 -0.39 12.74 7.82
C ILE A 32 1.08 12.28 7.88
N PRO A 33 1.70 11.89 6.76
CA PRO A 33 3.11 11.51 6.74
C PRO A 33 4.02 12.65 7.19
N SER A 34 5.18 12.30 7.79
CA SER A 34 6.10 13.29 8.36
C SER A 34 6.47 14.43 7.40
N ARG A 35 6.79 14.13 6.14
CA ARG A 35 7.15 15.16 5.15
C ARG A 35 5.95 16.02 4.72
N ALA A 36 4.75 15.45 4.69
CA ALA A 36 3.54 16.21 4.46
C ALA A 36 3.28 17.15 5.64
N PHE A 37 3.49 16.70 6.88
CA PHE A 37 3.43 17.56 8.07
C PHE A 37 4.41 18.72 7.98
N ASP A 38 5.68 18.45 7.64
CA ASP A 38 6.71 19.49 7.51
C ASP A 38 6.35 20.50 6.41
N LEU A 39 5.80 20.02 5.30
CA LEU A 39 5.29 20.87 4.22
C LEU A 39 4.11 21.74 4.67
N LEU A 40 3.14 21.15 5.37
CA LEU A 40 1.98 21.88 5.88
C LEU A 40 2.41 22.93 6.91
N LEU A 41 3.34 22.60 7.82
CA LEU A 41 3.92 23.53 8.77
C LEU A 41 4.63 24.69 8.07
N TYR A 42 5.44 24.40 7.05
CA TYR A 42 6.11 25.45 6.29
C TYR A 42 5.10 26.35 5.55
N MET A 43 4.05 25.76 4.98
CA MET A 43 2.97 26.49 4.32
C MET A 43 2.15 27.35 5.28
N THR A 44 1.83 26.87 6.49
CA THR A 44 1.09 27.64 7.50
C THR A 44 1.91 28.78 8.07
N CYS A 45 3.21 28.57 8.31
CA CYS A 45 4.13 29.64 8.72
C CYS A 45 4.28 30.73 7.64
N ASN A 46 4.00 30.41 6.38
CA ASN A 46 4.08 31.33 5.25
C ASN A 46 2.72 31.53 4.56
N ALA A 47 1.64 31.50 5.34
CA ALA A 47 0.29 31.67 4.82
C ALA A 47 0.16 32.95 3.99
N GLN A 48 -0.73 32.92 2.99
CA GLN A 48 -0.99 33.98 2.00
C GLN A 48 0.16 34.29 1.02
N ARG A 49 1.40 33.80 1.26
CA ARG A 49 2.51 34.00 0.34
C ARG A 49 2.52 32.95 -0.79
N LEU A 50 2.94 33.37 -1.99
CA LEU A 50 3.28 32.42 -3.06
C LEU A 50 4.60 31.74 -2.72
N LEU A 51 4.57 30.41 -2.61
CA LEU A 51 5.71 29.55 -2.33
C LEU A 51 6.11 28.85 -3.62
N THR A 52 7.33 29.10 -4.10
CA THR A 52 7.79 28.47 -5.35
C THR A 52 8.07 26.99 -5.12
N LYS A 53 8.01 26.18 -6.19
CA LYS A 53 8.30 24.74 -6.08
C LYS A 53 9.71 24.49 -5.56
N GLU A 54 10.70 25.23 -6.05
CA GLU A 54 12.09 25.17 -5.57
C GLU A 54 12.22 25.52 -4.09
N GLU A 55 11.51 26.54 -3.63
CA GLU A 55 11.53 26.97 -2.24
C GLU A 55 10.97 25.88 -1.33
N LEU A 56 9.80 25.31 -1.68
CA LEU A 56 9.17 24.22 -0.93
C LEU A 56 10.04 22.96 -0.93
N MET A 57 10.62 22.62 -2.09
CA MET A 57 11.54 21.50 -2.23
C MET A 57 12.78 21.69 -1.33
N ARG A 58 13.37 22.89 -1.32
CA ARG A 58 14.53 23.20 -0.48
C ARG A 58 14.19 23.22 1.01
N ALA A 59 13.05 23.81 1.38
CA ALA A 59 12.65 23.94 2.78
C ALA A 59 12.36 22.58 3.44
N VAL A 60 11.70 21.68 2.72
CA VAL A 60 11.26 20.39 3.28
C VAL A 60 12.24 19.25 2.97
N TRP A 61 13.00 19.32 1.86
CA TRP A 61 13.90 18.27 1.40
C TRP A 61 15.35 18.71 1.19
N GLY A 62 15.80 19.87 1.70
CA GLY A 62 17.10 20.51 1.43
C GLY A 62 18.40 19.72 1.67
N GLY A 63 18.33 18.42 2.00
CA GLY A 63 19.47 17.49 2.02
C GLY A 63 19.24 16.20 1.20
N THR A 64 18.24 16.18 0.31
CA THR A 64 17.87 15.00 -0.49
C THR A 64 17.46 15.43 -1.88
N ILE A 65 18.06 14.84 -2.92
CA ILE A 65 17.66 15.10 -4.31
C ILE A 65 16.29 14.47 -4.53
N VAL A 66 15.27 15.28 -4.77
CA VAL A 66 13.89 14.84 -5.02
C VAL A 66 13.36 15.49 -6.28
N GLU A 67 12.61 14.72 -7.06
CA GLU A 67 11.88 15.22 -8.22
C GLU A 67 10.61 15.99 -7.80
N GLU A 68 10.15 16.88 -8.68
CA GLU A 68 8.98 17.72 -8.48
C GLU A 68 7.68 16.92 -8.25
N GLY A 69 7.62 15.68 -8.75
CA GLY A 69 6.52 14.74 -8.48
C GLY A 69 6.31 14.47 -6.99
N ASN A 70 7.38 14.43 -6.18
CA ASN A 70 7.26 14.23 -4.72
C ASN A 70 6.58 15.41 -4.02
N LEU A 71 6.85 16.65 -4.47
CA LEU A 71 6.16 17.84 -3.98
C LEU A 71 4.67 17.77 -4.35
N THR A 72 4.37 17.41 -5.60
CA THR A 72 3.00 17.27 -6.10
C THR A 72 2.21 16.23 -5.30
N GLN A 73 2.81 15.06 -5.05
CA GLN A 73 2.22 14.00 -4.23
C GLN A 73 2.02 14.45 -2.76
N SER A 74 2.97 15.20 -2.19
CA SER A 74 2.84 15.70 -0.82
C SER A 74 1.72 16.73 -0.69
N VAL A 75 1.58 17.63 -1.67
CA VAL A 75 0.46 18.57 -1.74
C VAL A 75 -0.88 17.85 -1.92
N PHE A 76 -0.93 16.79 -2.74
CA PHE A 76 -2.12 15.96 -2.89
C PHE A 76 -2.56 15.34 -1.56
N LEU A 77 -1.62 14.77 -0.79
CA LEU A 77 -1.91 14.20 0.53
C LEU A 77 -2.43 15.25 1.51
N LEU A 78 -1.85 16.45 1.48
CA LEU A 78 -2.32 17.57 2.30
C LEU A 78 -3.73 18.00 1.91
N ARG A 79 -4.03 18.13 0.61
CA ARG A 79 -5.39 18.43 0.15
C ARG A 79 -6.39 17.37 0.58
N LYS A 80 -6.04 16.08 0.50
CA LYS A 80 -6.89 14.98 1.01
C LYS A 80 -7.13 15.11 2.52
N ALA A 81 -6.10 15.37 3.30
CA ALA A 81 -6.22 15.55 4.76
C ALA A 81 -7.06 16.79 5.14
N LEU A 82 -6.88 17.90 4.42
CA LEU A 82 -7.64 19.15 4.62
C LEU A 82 -9.08 19.07 4.11
N SER A 83 -9.40 18.09 3.26
CA SER A 83 -10.77 17.82 2.79
C SER A 83 -11.65 17.12 3.83
N ALA A 84 -11.11 16.80 5.02
CA ALA A 84 -11.86 16.19 6.12
C ALA A 84 -12.95 17.10 6.71
N HIS A 85 -12.94 18.40 6.39
CA HIS A 85 -13.97 19.34 6.81
C HIS A 85 -15.21 19.25 5.87
N PRO A 86 -16.40 18.84 6.36
CA PRO A 86 -17.56 18.54 5.51
C PRO A 86 -18.15 19.75 4.76
N SER A 87 -17.98 20.96 5.29
CA SER A 87 -18.61 22.20 4.81
C SER A 87 -17.68 23.16 4.05
N MET A 88 -16.47 22.73 3.69
CA MET A 88 -15.51 23.59 2.99
C MET A 88 -15.61 23.46 1.46
N GLU A 89 -16.19 24.49 0.84
CA GLU A 89 -16.19 24.71 -0.60
C GLU A 89 -14.85 25.27 -1.12
N ASN A 90 -14.10 26.01 -0.29
CA ASN A 90 -12.84 26.66 -0.68
C ASN A 90 -11.59 25.79 -0.44
N GLN A 91 -10.66 25.82 -1.40
CA GLN A 91 -9.38 25.09 -1.33
C GLN A 91 -8.36 25.87 -0.49
N LEU A 92 -7.86 25.29 0.61
CA LEU A 92 -6.84 25.93 1.46
C LEU A 92 -5.44 25.96 0.84
N ILE A 93 -5.13 25.05 -0.09
CA ILE A 93 -3.88 25.05 -0.86
C ILE A 93 -4.22 25.25 -2.33
N VAL A 94 -3.94 26.43 -2.85
CA VAL A 94 -4.17 26.81 -4.25
C VAL A 94 -2.91 26.61 -5.07
N THR A 95 -3.02 25.93 -6.22
CA THR A 95 -1.91 25.84 -7.19
C THR A 95 -1.84 27.15 -7.98
N VAL A 96 -0.66 27.75 -8.05
CA VAL A 96 -0.36 28.87 -8.95
C VAL A 96 0.42 28.31 -10.14
N PRO A 97 -0.21 28.17 -11.33
CA PRO A 97 0.39 27.50 -12.48
C PRO A 97 1.78 28.05 -12.83
N GLY A 98 2.71 27.14 -13.13
CA GLY A 98 4.09 27.48 -13.50
C GLY A 98 4.96 28.09 -12.41
N ARG A 99 4.43 28.33 -11.19
CA ARG A 99 5.17 28.99 -10.11
C ARG A 99 5.27 28.15 -8.83
N GLY A 100 4.14 27.62 -8.33
CA GLY A 100 4.13 26.87 -7.08
C GLY A 100 2.76 26.84 -6.41
N TYR A 101 2.74 27.03 -5.09
CA TYR A 101 1.52 26.86 -4.28
C TYR A 101 1.33 28.04 -3.33
N ARG A 102 0.08 28.32 -2.96
CA ARG A 102 -0.28 29.31 -1.94
C ARG A 102 -1.20 28.66 -0.91
N PHE A 103 -0.88 28.84 0.36
CA PHE A 103 -1.78 28.48 1.46
C PHE A 103 -2.69 29.69 1.75
N VAL A 104 -3.99 29.58 1.48
CA VAL A 104 -4.93 30.71 1.50
C VAL A 104 -5.77 30.80 2.76
N ALA A 105 -5.56 29.90 3.74
CA ALA A 105 -6.23 30.00 5.03
C ALA A 105 -5.68 31.18 5.84
N GLU A 106 -6.53 31.80 6.66
CA GLU A 106 -6.08 32.67 7.74
C GLU A 106 -5.55 31.81 8.89
N VAL A 107 -4.28 32.01 9.26
CA VAL A 107 -3.60 31.20 10.28
C VAL A 107 -3.40 32.01 11.55
N GLU A 108 -4.01 31.56 12.63
CA GLU A 108 -3.78 32.09 13.98
C GLU A 108 -2.63 31.32 14.64
N ARG A 109 -1.61 32.05 15.09
CA ARG A 109 -0.52 31.51 15.89
C ARG A 109 -0.81 31.75 17.37
N ILE A 110 -0.95 30.68 18.14
CA ILE A 110 -1.22 30.72 19.58
C ILE A 110 0.03 30.27 20.31
N ASP A 111 0.71 31.20 20.97
CA ASP A 111 1.80 30.87 21.88
C ASP A 111 1.21 30.59 23.28
N ILE A 112 1.20 29.33 23.70
CA ILE A 112 0.72 28.91 25.01
C ILE A 112 1.86 29.11 26.04
N PRO A 113 1.65 29.94 27.07
CA PRO A 113 2.60 30.05 28.17
C PRO A 113 2.74 28.71 28.89
N PRO A 114 3.93 28.34 29.38
CA PRO A 114 4.07 27.15 30.20
C PRO A 114 3.10 27.21 31.38
N PRO A 115 2.50 26.08 31.80
CA PRO A 115 1.61 26.07 32.95
C PRO A 115 2.36 26.66 34.15
N ARG A 116 1.83 27.76 34.71
CA ARG A 116 2.34 28.30 35.97
C ARG A 116 2.24 27.17 36.99
N SER A 117 3.35 26.82 37.61
CA SER A 117 3.38 25.89 38.74
C SER A 117 2.55 26.49 39.87
N THR A 118 1.26 26.20 39.93
CA THR A 118 0.44 26.46 41.11
C THR A 118 0.84 25.43 42.15
N GLN A 119 1.75 25.82 43.03
CA GLN A 119 1.93 25.20 44.33
C GLN A 119 0.56 25.19 45.04
N PRO A 120 0.08 24.07 45.60
CA PRO A 120 -1.18 24.05 46.33
C PRO A 120 -1.01 24.80 47.64
N ASP A 121 -1.66 25.96 47.77
CA ASP A 121 -1.89 26.62 49.06
C ASP A 121 -2.81 25.73 49.90
N ILE A 122 -2.28 25.22 51.01
CA ILE A 122 -3.06 24.66 52.09
C ILE A 122 -3.65 25.83 52.86
N SER A 123 -4.93 26.15 52.65
CA SER A 123 -5.72 26.89 53.64
C SER A 123 -7.22 26.69 53.42
N ALA A 124 -7.83 26.29 54.54
CA ALA A 124 -9.25 26.17 54.83
C ALA A 124 -10.17 27.21 54.17
N ASN A 125 -11.35 26.78 53.72
CA ASN A 125 -12.55 27.07 54.49
C ASN A 125 -13.79 26.30 54.02
N ALA A 126 -14.56 25.93 55.03
CA ALA A 126 -15.90 25.37 54.96
C ALA A 126 -16.89 26.34 54.31
N ALA A 127 -17.96 25.82 53.68
CA ALA A 127 -19.24 25.61 54.38
C ALA A 127 -20.39 25.27 53.41
N THR A 128 -21.22 24.33 53.90
CA THR A 128 -22.69 24.24 53.75
C THR A 128 -23.35 24.03 52.39
N HIS A 129 -24.04 22.88 52.25
CA HIS A 129 -25.51 22.86 52.36
C HIS A 129 -26.11 21.44 52.52
N ARG A 130 -27.00 21.33 53.54
CA ARG A 130 -28.28 20.56 53.64
C ARG A 130 -28.27 19.03 53.53
N THR A 131 -29.12 18.24 54.22
CA THR A 131 -30.20 18.38 55.24
C THR A 131 -30.52 16.92 55.62
N GLU A 132 -30.24 16.46 56.85
CA GLU A 132 -31.17 16.28 57.98
C GLU A 132 -32.31 15.24 57.77
N ALA A 133 -32.21 14.10 58.47
CA ALA A 133 -33.30 13.43 59.19
C ALA A 133 -32.74 12.34 60.14
N ALA A 134 -33.03 12.46 61.43
CA ALA A 134 -32.77 11.52 62.55
C ALA A 134 -34.14 10.98 63.08
N PRO A 135 -34.30 10.12 64.13
CA PRO A 135 -33.31 9.70 65.15
C PRO A 135 -33.39 8.26 65.76
N ALA A 136 -32.30 7.90 66.48
CA ALA A 136 -32.15 7.13 67.75
C ALA A 136 -32.49 5.60 67.86
N PRO A 137 -31.96 4.84 68.87
CA PRO A 137 -30.82 5.06 69.79
C PRO A 137 -29.77 3.91 69.80
N ALA A 138 -28.66 4.11 70.52
CA ALA A 138 -27.61 3.11 70.77
C ALA A 138 -28.06 2.00 71.76
N PRO A 139 -27.33 0.86 71.80
CA PRO A 139 -26.69 0.56 73.09
C PRO A 139 -25.26 -0.01 73.03
N ALA A 140 -24.51 0.38 74.07
CA ALA A 140 -23.51 -0.37 74.84
C ALA A 140 -22.35 -1.09 74.13
N VAL A 141 -21.16 -0.46 74.24
CA VAL A 141 -19.85 -1.12 74.14
C VAL A 141 -19.57 -1.90 75.44
N GLN A 142 -19.36 -3.21 75.34
CA GLN A 142 -18.59 -3.97 76.33
C GLN A 142 -17.18 -4.19 75.78
N LYS A 143 -16.18 -3.65 76.49
CA LYS A 143 -14.76 -3.94 76.29
C LYS A 143 -14.48 -5.37 76.72
N THR A 144 -13.95 -6.20 75.82
CA THR A 144 -13.21 -7.41 76.19
C THR A 144 -11.82 -7.34 75.54
N MET A 145 -10.80 -7.26 76.40
CA MET A 145 -9.39 -7.40 76.04
C MET A 145 -9.14 -8.85 75.61
N HIS A 146 -8.65 -9.08 74.39
CA HIS A 146 -7.98 -10.33 74.01
C HIS A 146 -6.72 -10.11 73.18
N SER A 147 -5.58 -10.33 73.84
CA SER A 147 -4.24 -10.76 73.40
C SER A 147 -3.75 -10.45 71.97
N HIS A 148 -2.76 -9.56 71.89
CA HIS A 148 -1.85 -9.32 70.75
C HIS A 148 -0.84 -10.46 70.52
N ARG A 149 -1.28 -11.65 70.06
CA ARG A 149 -0.32 -12.71 69.64
C ARG A 149 -0.55 -13.32 68.26
N TRP A 150 -1.51 -12.84 67.46
CA TRP A 150 -1.77 -13.38 66.11
C TRP A 150 -1.39 -12.49 64.92
N TYR A 151 -1.09 -11.19 65.09
CA TYR A 151 -0.77 -10.34 63.95
C TYR A 151 0.58 -10.64 63.28
N GLY A 152 1.55 -11.21 64.01
CA GLY A 152 2.88 -11.52 63.47
C GLY A 152 2.87 -12.59 62.38
N LEU A 153 1.99 -13.60 62.49
CA LEU A 153 1.91 -14.69 61.50
C LEU A 153 1.25 -14.25 60.18
N TRP A 154 0.35 -13.26 60.24
CA TRP A 154 -0.35 -12.75 59.05
C TRP A 154 0.54 -11.81 58.23
N TYR A 155 1.42 -11.03 58.88
CA TYR A 155 2.39 -10.18 58.19
C TYR A 155 3.49 -11.00 57.48
N THR A 156 3.98 -12.08 58.09
CA THR A 156 4.97 -12.95 57.44
C THR A 156 4.36 -13.72 56.28
N MET A 157 3.10 -14.17 56.41
CA MET A 157 2.42 -14.88 55.33
C MET A 157 2.07 -13.95 54.15
N GLY A 158 1.66 -12.71 54.44
CA GLY A 158 1.45 -11.69 53.41
C GLY A 158 2.73 -11.29 52.66
N ALA A 159 3.86 -11.16 53.38
CA ALA A 159 5.15 -10.86 52.76
C ALA A 159 5.64 -12.01 51.86
N VAL A 160 5.49 -13.27 52.30
CA VAL A 160 5.88 -14.45 51.51
C VAL A 160 5.00 -14.59 50.27
N ILE A 161 3.69 -14.35 50.37
CA ILE A 161 2.78 -14.37 49.20
C ILE A 161 3.14 -13.25 48.21
N THR A 162 3.52 -12.06 48.70
CA THR A 162 3.91 -10.93 47.84
C THR A 162 5.24 -11.21 47.13
N VAL A 163 6.23 -11.74 47.84
CA VAL A 163 7.53 -12.12 47.25
C VAL A 163 7.36 -13.30 46.28
N ALA A 164 6.52 -14.29 46.60
CA ALA A 164 6.21 -15.38 45.70
C ALA A 164 5.44 -14.91 44.46
N ALA A 165 4.54 -13.92 44.58
CA ALA A 165 3.84 -13.32 43.45
C ALA A 165 4.80 -12.51 42.56
N ILE A 166 5.74 -11.75 43.14
CA ILE A 166 6.77 -11.01 42.40
C ILE A 166 7.75 -11.97 41.72
N ALA A 167 8.19 -13.01 42.43
CA ALA A 167 9.05 -14.05 41.86
C ALA A 167 8.33 -14.84 40.76
N ALA A 168 7.03 -15.13 40.93
CA ALA A 168 6.21 -15.72 39.87
C ALA A 168 6.07 -14.77 38.68
N LEU A 169 5.97 -13.45 38.88
CA LEU A 169 5.95 -12.46 37.80
C LEU A 169 7.28 -12.38 37.03
N ILE A 170 8.40 -12.72 37.68
CA ILE A 170 9.75 -12.72 37.11
C ILE A 170 10.10 -14.08 36.45
N ILE A 171 9.63 -15.19 37.02
CA ILE A 171 10.00 -16.56 36.64
C ILE A 171 8.98 -17.20 35.68
N LEU A 172 7.69 -16.83 35.73
CA LEU A 172 6.72 -17.26 34.71
C LEU A 172 7.03 -16.55 33.39
N PRO A 173 7.32 -17.26 32.29
CA PRO A 173 7.62 -16.66 30.99
C PRO A 173 6.38 -16.04 30.30
N GLY A 174 5.32 -15.74 31.06
CA GLY A 174 4.02 -15.28 30.57
C GLY A 174 3.57 -13.93 31.13
N GLY A 175 4.43 -13.20 31.86
CA GLY A 175 4.19 -11.79 32.13
C GLY A 175 4.12 -11.06 30.79
N ALA A 176 2.97 -10.49 30.47
CA ALA A 176 2.69 -9.76 29.24
C ALA A 176 3.75 -8.68 29.02
N ARG A 177 4.87 -9.06 28.41
CA ARG A 177 5.72 -8.17 27.67
C ARG A 177 4.77 -7.71 26.59
N LEU A 178 4.18 -6.53 26.79
CA LEU A 178 3.66 -5.70 25.72
C LEU A 178 4.84 -5.54 24.76
N GLN A 179 5.04 -6.53 23.89
CA GLN A 179 5.84 -6.40 22.70
C GLN A 179 5.09 -5.30 21.96
N ARG A 180 5.49 -4.05 22.19
CA ARG A 180 5.13 -2.96 21.30
C ARG A 180 5.47 -3.49 19.92
N ILE A 181 4.44 -3.75 19.12
CA ILE A 181 4.60 -4.16 17.74
C ILE A 181 5.42 -3.03 17.13
N LYS A 182 6.71 -3.30 16.86
CA LYS A 182 7.55 -2.33 16.20
C LYS A 182 7.13 -2.35 14.75
N LEU A 183 6.13 -1.53 14.43
CA LEU A 183 5.59 -1.39 13.09
C LEU A 183 6.72 -1.03 12.13
N ILE A 184 6.71 -1.66 10.97
CA ILE A 184 7.70 -1.38 9.93
C ILE A 184 7.36 -0.01 9.33
N PRO A 185 8.32 0.95 9.29
CA PRO A 185 8.10 2.25 8.70
C PRO A 185 7.88 2.13 7.18
N LEU A 186 7.47 3.24 6.54
CA LEU A 186 7.30 3.27 5.09
C LEU A 186 8.60 2.83 4.37
N PRO A 187 8.50 2.00 3.32
CA PRO A 187 9.65 1.55 2.56
C PRO A 187 10.29 2.72 1.81
N HIS A 188 11.62 2.69 1.68
CA HIS A 188 12.36 3.61 0.84
C HIS A 188 12.22 3.22 -0.64
N ARG A 189 11.94 4.20 -1.51
CA ARG A 189 11.83 4.00 -2.96
C ARG A 189 13.23 3.87 -3.57
N VAL A 190 13.46 2.78 -4.32
CA VAL A 190 14.76 2.48 -4.96
C VAL A 190 14.77 2.65 -6.48
N THR A 191 13.60 2.65 -7.12
CA THR A 191 13.45 2.85 -8.57
C THR A 191 12.98 4.27 -8.90
N ALA A 192 13.43 4.81 -10.03
CA ALA A 192 13.08 6.16 -10.50
C ALA A 192 12.09 6.17 -11.68
N ASN A 193 11.52 5.02 -12.05
CA ASN A 193 10.58 4.91 -13.17
C ASN A 193 9.40 5.90 -13.05
N SER A 194 9.09 6.55 -14.17
CA SER A 194 7.89 7.39 -14.34
C SER A 194 6.61 6.54 -14.31
N ALA A 195 5.49 7.16 -13.96
CA ALA A 195 4.17 6.54 -14.10
C ALA A 195 3.83 6.16 -15.55
N GLU A 196 4.43 6.83 -16.55
CA GLU A 196 4.24 6.52 -17.98
C GLU A 196 5.05 5.30 -18.45
N ASN A 197 6.09 4.91 -17.72
CA ASN A 197 6.84 3.68 -17.96
C ASN A 197 7.07 2.92 -16.65
N PRO A 198 5.99 2.39 -16.05
CA PRO A 198 6.04 1.83 -14.71
C PRO A 198 6.84 0.54 -14.66
N VAL A 199 7.36 0.22 -13.48
CA VAL A 199 7.94 -1.09 -13.22
C VAL A 199 6.84 -2.15 -13.28
N ALA A 200 6.98 -3.13 -14.18
CA ALA A 200 6.00 -4.19 -14.39
C ALA A 200 6.24 -5.39 -13.46
N THR A 201 7.50 -5.81 -13.32
CA THR A 201 7.90 -6.87 -12.38
C THR A 201 9.27 -6.59 -11.78
N PHE A 202 9.60 -7.29 -10.70
CA PHE A 202 10.86 -7.12 -9.98
C PHE A 202 11.23 -8.39 -9.21
N ALA A 203 12.52 -8.52 -8.92
CA ALA A 203 13.07 -9.50 -8.01
C ALA A 203 14.32 -8.97 -7.31
N LEU A 204 14.31 -9.07 -5.99
CA LEU A 204 15.50 -8.86 -5.15
C LEU A 204 16.38 -10.11 -5.22
N SER A 205 17.68 -9.91 -5.47
CA SER A 205 18.64 -11.01 -5.53
C SER A 205 18.76 -11.74 -4.18
N PRO A 206 19.03 -13.05 -4.18
CA PRO A 206 19.17 -13.86 -2.96
C PRO A 206 20.19 -13.28 -1.96
N ASN A 207 21.26 -12.68 -2.46
CA ASN A 207 22.34 -12.07 -1.68
C ASN A 207 22.09 -10.59 -1.30
N GLY A 208 20.98 -9.99 -1.75
CA GLY A 208 20.60 -8.61 -1.43
C GLY A 208 21.46 -7.53 -2.07
N LYS A 209 22.29 -7.86 -3.07
CA LYS A 209 23.17 -6.89 -3.74
C LYS A 209 22.52 -6.21 -4.94
N TYR A 210 21.64 -6.92 -5.63
CA TYR A 210 21.02 -6.50 -6.87
C TYR A 210 19.50 -6.52 -6.78
N LEU A 211 18.87 -5.56 -7.47
CA LEU A 211 17.45 -5.56 -7.80
C LEU A 211 17.33 -5.70 -9.31
N ALA A 212 16.67 -6.75 -9.78
CA ALA A 212 16.25 -6.86 -11.17
C ALA A 212 14.81 -6.38 -11.29
N TYR A 213 14.49 -5.59 -12.30
CA TYR A 213 13.13 -5.17 -12.58
C TYR A 213 12.93 -4.95 -14.08
N THR A 214 11.69 -4.95 -14.52
CA THR A 214 11.37 -4.72 -15.93
C THR A 214 10.43 -3.53 -16.07
N ASP A 215 10.52 -2.87 -17.20
CA ASP A 215 9.56 -1.89 -17.69
C ASP A 215 9.12 -2.29 -19.11
N SER A 216 8.37 -1.43 -19.80
CA SER A 216 7.85 -1.76 -21.14
C SER A 216 8.93 -1.97 -22.20
N GLN A 217 10.18 -1.56 -21.93
CA GLN A 217 11.26 -1.54 -22.91
C GLN A 217 12.49 -2.33 -22.46
N ASN A 218 12.72 -2.51 -21.16
CA ASN A 218 13.98 -3.03 -20.66
C ASN A 218 13.81 -3.99 -19.48
N ILE A 219 14.79 -4.89 -19.36
CA ILE A 219 15.15 -5.55 -18.11
C ILE A 219 16.31 -4.75 -17.53
N THR A 220 16.13 -4.19 -16.34
CA THR A 220 17.16 -3.42 -15.63
C THR A 220 17.64 -4.17 -14.40
N ILE A 221 18.97 -4.25 -14.25
CA ILE A 221 19.64 -4.78 -13.06
C ILE A 221 20.32 -3.60 -12.37
N GLN A 222 19.83 -3.26 -11.18
CA GLN A 222 20.35 -2.20 -10.34
C GLN A 222 21.20 -2.77 -9.21
N THR A 223 22.39 -2.21 -9.01
CA THR A 223 23.22 -2.48 -7.83
C THR A 223 22.73 -1.63 -6.67
N LEU A 224 22.25 -2.25 -5.59
CA LEU A 224 21.59 -1.53 -4.50
C LEU A 224 22.53 -0.64 -3.68
N ALA A 225 23.82 -0.98 -3.62
CA ALA A 225 24.80 -0.20 -2.87
C ALA A 225 25.21 1.12 -3.56
N SER A 226 25.35 1.10 -4.89
CA SER A 226 25.80 2.25 -5.69
C SER A 226 24.66 2.96 -6.42
N GLY A 227 23.53 2.28 -6.63
CA GLY A 227 22.44 2.75 -7.50
C GLY A 227 22.73 2.59 -9.00
N GLU A 228 23.85 1.97 -9.38
CA GLU A 228 24.23 1.76 -10.78
C GLU A 228 23.26 0.82 -11.49
N ASN A 229 22.82 1.21 -12.70
CA ASN A 229 21.88 0.46 -13.51
C ASN A 229 22.55 -0.12 -14.76
N ARG A 230 22.26 -1.40 -15.03
CA ARG A 230 22.53 -2.05 -16.31
C ARG A 230 21.21 -2.44 -16.96
N SER A 231 20.91 -1.88 -18.11
CA SER A 231 19.67 -2.17 -18.86
C SER A 231 19.94 -3.08 -20.05
N ILE A 232 19.00 -3.98 -20.30
CA ILE A 232 18.97 -4.94 -21.40
C ILE A 232 17.68 -4.66 -22.17
N PRO A 233 17.75 -4.19 -23.43
CA PRO A 233 16.56 -3.89 -24.21
C PRO A 233 15.74 -5.16 -24.49
N LEU A 234 14.43 -5.05 -24.34
CA LEU A 234 13.46 -6.03 -24.83
C LEU A 234 13.28 -5.82 -26.35
N GLY A 235 13.16 -6.92 -27.09
CA GLY A 235 12.86 -6.87 -28.53
C GLY A 235 11.47 -6.28 -28.81
N ALA A 236 11.26 -5.75 -30.02
CA ALA A 236 9.93 -5.29 -30.42
C ALA A 236 8.91 -6.44 -30.38
N GLY A 237 7.73 -6.19 -29.80
CA GLY A 237 6.67 -7.21 -29.63
C GLY A 237 6.87 -8.15 -28.43
N VAL A 238 7.89 -7.92 -27.62
CA VAL A 238 8.14 -8.65 -26.37
C VAL A 238 7.52 -7.87 -25.21
N ALA A 239 6.53 -8.44 -24.54
CA ALA A 239 6.02 -7.86 -23.30
C ALA A 239 6.79 -8.43 -22.10
N PRO A 240 7.18 -7.58 -21.12
CA PRO A 240 7.88 -8.03 -19.94
C PRO A 240 6.99 -8.99 -19.13
N GLY A 241 7.43 -10.23 -18.97
CA GLY A 241 6.88 -11.16 -17.98
C GLY A 241 7.69 -11.14 -16.70
N ARG A 242 7.58 -12.18 -15.87
CA ARG A 242 8.17 -12.23 -14.52
C ARG A 242 9.70 -12.37 -14.56
N VAL A 243 10.41 -11.60 -13.74
CA VAL A 243 11.87 -11.73 -13.56
C VAL A 243 12.15 -12.41 -12.23
N ILE A 244 13.06 -13.39 -12.20
CA ILE A 244 13.34 -14.20 -11.02
C ILE A 244 14.83 -14.51 -10.97
N TRP A 245 15.45 -14.35 -9.81
CA TRP A 245 16.84 -14.75 -9.62
C TRP A 245 16.97 -16.25 -9.41
N TYR A 246 17.99 -16.84 -10.03
CA TYR A 246 18.52 -18.11 -9.57
C TYR A 246 19.18 -17.96 -8.20
N PRO A 247 19.25 -19.03 -7.39
CA PRO A 247 19.88 -19.00 -6.06
C PRO A 247 21.34 -18.53 -6.07
N ASP A 248 22.05 -18.76 -7.17
CA ASP A 248 23.44 -18.31 -7.36
C ASP A 248 23.60 -16.78 -7.49
N ALA A 249 22.51 -16.02 -7.66
CA ALA A 249 22.51 -14.57 -7.87
C ALA A 249 23.34 -14.09 -9.08
N THR A 250 23.61 -14.97 -10.04
CA THR A 250 24.34 -14.69 -11.29
C THR A 250 23.48 -14.92 -12.53
N ARG A 251 22.35 -15.63 -12.38
CA ARG A 251 21.39 -15.87 -13.46
C ARG A 251 20.01 -15.33 -13.11
N LEU A 252 19.31 -14.89 -14.14
CA LEU A 252 17.91 -14.48 -14.10
C LEU A 252 17.10 -15.40 -15.00
N LEU A 253 15.99 -15.89 -14.48
CA LEU A 253 14.90 -16.43 -15.27
C LEU A 253 13.99 -15.26 -15.66
N VAL A 254 13.74 -15.12 -16.96
CA VAL A 254 12.94 -14.03 -17.52
C VAL A 254 11.78 -14.67 -18.28
N GLY A 255 10.57 -14.50 -17.76
CA GLY A 255 9.36 -14.79 -18.52
C GLY A 255 9.08 -13.62 -19.46
N GLU A 256 8.69 -13.92 -20.69
CA GLU A 256 8.33 -12.95 -21.72
C GLU A 256 7.08 -13.46 -22.45
N ARG A 257 6.21 -12.55 -22.88
CA ARG A 257 5.21 -12.91 -23.90
C ARG A 257 5.78 -12.51 -25.25
N VAL A 258 6.03 -13.51 -26.10
CA VAL A 258 6.51 -13.34 -27.47
C VAL A 258 5.37 -13.80 -28.39
N ASN A 259 4.78 -12.89 -29.17
CA ASN A 259 3.64 -13.17 -30.05
C ASN A 259 2.49 -13.94 -29.34
N ASP A 260 2.13 -13.47 -28.15
CA ASP A 260 1.12 -14.08 -27.25
C ASP A 260 1.47 -15.44 -26.62
N ALA A 261 2.59 -16.07 -26.99
CA ALA A 261 3.11 -17.25 -26.34
C ALA A 261 3.98 -16.88 -25.13
N ALA A 262 3.73 -17.55 -23.98
CA ALA A 262 4.55 -17.36 -22.80
C ALA A 262 5.87 -18.12 -22.94
N THR A 263 6.96 -17.40 -23.07
CA THR A 263 8.30 -17.94 -23.28
C THR A 263 9.17 -17.60 -22.09
N VAL A 264 10.07 -18.50 -21.73
CA VAL A 264 11.01 -18.30 -20.63
C VAL A 264 12.43 -18.37 -21.14
N PHE A 265 13.22 -17.38 -20.77
CA PHE A 265 14.64 -17.25 -21.07
C PHE A 265 15.47 -17.31 -19.79
N VAL A 266 16.73 -17.69 -19.94
CA VAL A 266 17.76 -17.54 -18.91
C VAL A 266 18.75 -16.49 -19.35
N TYR A 267 18.94 -15.48 -18.51
CA TYR A 267 19.96 -14.44 -18.68
C TYR A 267 21.09 -14.66 -17.68
N SER A 268 22.34 -14.67 -18.15
CA SER A 268 23.52 -14.64 -17.28
C SER A 268 24.05 -13.22 -17.17
N ILE A 269 24.15 -12.70 -15.95
CA ILE A 269 24.70 -11.36 -15.72
C ILE A 269 26.22 -11.31 -15.96
N LEU A 270 26.89 -12.46 -15.83
CA LEU A 270 28.33 -12.60 -16.01
C LEU A 270 28.74 -12.54 -17.48
N SER A 271 28.08 -13.34 -18.34
CA SER A 271 28.38 -13.36 -19.77
C SER A 271 27.56 -12.37 -20.59
N GLY A 272 26.47 -11.84 -20.02
CA GLY A 272 25.50 -11.02 -20.75
C GLY A 272 24.65 -11.79 -21.76
N LYS A 273 24.71 -13.13 -21.75
CA LYS A 273 23.98 -13.99 -22.70
C LYS A 273 22.54 -14.21 -22.22
N LEU A 274 21.58 -13.96 -23.12
CA LEU A 274 20.19 -14.41 -23.01
C LEU A 274 20.02 -15.70 -23.84
N SER A 275 19.36 -16.72 -23.29
CA SER A 275 19.14 -18.00 -23.99
C SER A 275 17.73 -18.50 -23.74
N LEU A 276 17.07 -18.99 -24.79
CA LEU A 276 15.77 -19.63 -24.70
C LEU A 276 15.87 -20.85 -23.77
N LEU A 277 14.98 -20.95 -22.80
CA LEU A 277 14.86 -22.11 -21.93
C LEU A 277 13.67 -22.97 -22.34
N ARG A 278 12.50 -22.35 -22.52
CA ARG A 278 11.27 -23.07 -22.82
C ARG A 278 10.18 -22.16 -23.39
N GLU A 279 9.43 -22.68 -24.36
CA GLU A 279 8.18 -22.08 -24.85
C GLU A 279 6.97 -22.65 -24.09
N ASN A 280 5.88 -21.89 -24.02
CA ASN A 280 4.64 -22.22 -23.30
C ASN A 280 4.86 -22.48 -21.80
N ALA A 281 5.64 -21.61 -21.15
CA ALA A 281 5.85 -21.65 -19.71
C ALA A 281 5.46 -20.31 -19.07
N MET A 282 4.39 -20.32 -18.28
CA MET A 282 3.88 -19.14 -17.57
C MET A 282 4.31 -19.13 -16.11
N ASN A 283 4.47 -17.94 -15.54
CA ASN A 283 4.65 -17.74 -14.10
C ASN A 283 5.68 -18.67 -13.44
N PRO A 284 6.89 -18.84 -14.00
CA PRO A 284 7.82 -19.83 -13.49
C PRO A 284 8.31 -19.49 -12.07
N ALA A 285 8.92 -20.45 -11.38
CA ALA A 285 9.67 -20.23 -10.14
C ALA A 285 10.81 -21.25 -10.04
N VAL A 286 12.00 -20.79 -9.67
CA VAL A 286 13.22 -21.61 -9.54
C VAL A 286 13.30 -22.19 -8.12
N SER A 287 13.69 -23.47 -8.00
CA SER A 287 13.89 -24.12 -6.71
C SER A 287 15.06 -23.52 -5.92
N PRO A 288 15.09 -23.66 -4.58
CA PRO A 288 16.16 -23.07 -3.74
C PRO A 288 17.57 -23.57 -4.07
N ASP A 289 17.69 -24.77 -4.65
CA ASP A 289 18.94 -25.37 -5.12
C ASP A 289 19.24 -25.08 -6.61
N GLY A 290 18.31 -24.45 -7.33
CA GLY A 290 18.44 -24.10 -8.75
C GLY A 290 18.33 -25.28 -9.71
N THR A 291 18.05 -26.49 -9.21
CA THR A 291 18.04 -27.72 -10.01
C THR A 291 16.71 -27.96 -10.73
N ARG A 292 15.65 -27.26 -10.33
CA ARG A 292 14.28 -27.50 -10.81
C ARG A 292 13.52 -26.20 -10.99
N ILE A 293 12.55 -26.22 -11.90
CA ILE A 293 11.68 -25.09 -12.19
C ILE A 293 10.24 -25.58 -12.22
N VAL A 294 9.37 -24.91 -11.46
CA VAL A 294 7.93 -25.08 -11.57
C VAL A 294 7.36 -23.95 -12.43
N TYR A 295 6.38 -24.25 -13.26
CA TYR A 295 5.72 -23.27 -14.12
C TYR A 295 4.25 -23.65 -14.33
N ALA A 296 3.47 -22.70 -14.81
CA ALA A 296 2.08 -22.90 -15.20
C ALA A 296 1.96 -23.08 -16.71
N ASP A 297 1.06 -23.95 -17.15
CA ASP A 297 0.78 -24.22 -18.56
C ASP A 297 -0.75 -24.33 -18.76
N GLY A 298 -1.20 -24.53 -20.00
CA GLY A 298 -2.60 -24.72 -20.34
C GLY A 298 -3.47 -23.54 -19.94
N GLY A 299 -2.98 -22.30 -20.16
CA GLY A 299 -3.70 -21.09 -19.74
C GLY A 299 -3.73 -20.84 -18.23
N ASN A 300 -2.77 -21.40 -17.49
CA ASN A 300 -2.72 -21.48 -16.02
C ASN A 300 -3.73 -22.47 -15.43
N HIS A 301 -4.15 -23.50 -16.16
CA HIS A 301 -4.96 -24.59 -15.58
C HIS A 301 -4.09 -25.75 -15.09
N GLU A 302 -2.79 -25.75 -15.35
CA GLU A 302 -1.90 -26.84 -14.97
C GLU A 302 -0.61 -26.31 -14.34
N LEU A 303 -0.11 -27.03 -13.32
CA LEU A 303 1.24 -26.84 -12.80
C LEU A 303 2.15 -27.94 -13.32
N TRP A 304 3.30 -27.53 -13.82
CA TRP A 304 4.30 -28.39 -14.41
C TRP A 304 5.64 -28.19 -13.72
N LEU A 305 6.44 -29.25 -13.69
CA LEU A 305 7.78 -29.29 -13.15
C LEU A 305 8.75 -29.72 -14.25
N MET A 306 9.90 -29.08 -14.33
CA MET A 306 11.00 -29.44 -15.21
C MET A 306 12.34 -29.30 -14.47
N ASP A 307 13.39 -29.83 -15.08
CA ASP A 307 14.75 -29.63 -14.61
C ASP A 307 15.20 -28.18 -14.85
N GLY A 308 16.22 -27.72 -14.12
CA GLY A 308 16.72 -26.34 -14.16
C GLY A 308 17.30 -25.92 -15.52
N ASN A 309 17.54 -26.89 -16.41
CA ASN A 309 17.96 -26.71 -17.80
C ASN A 309 16.77 -26.71 -18.80
N GLY A 310 15.53 -26.89 -18.33
CA GLY A 310 14.33 -26.90 -19.16
C GLY A 310 13.85 -28.29 -19.62
N GLU A 311 14.60 -29.34 -19.32
CA GLU A 311 14.32 -30.72 -19.74
C GLU A 311 13.36 -31.46 -18.79
N ASN A 312 12.93 -32.64 -19.22
CA ASN A 312 12.09 -33.56 -18.44
C ASN A 312 10.80 -32.93 -17.86
N PRO A 313 10.00 -32.21 -18.67
CA PRO A 313 8.76 -31.60 -18.19
C PRO A 313 7.74 -32.67 -17.81
N ARG A 314 7.14 -32.54 -16.63
CA ARG A 314 6.02 -33.37 -16.19
C ARG A 314 4.97 -32.55 -15.45
N ARG A 315 3.71 -32.91 -15.64
CA ARG A 315 2.59 -32.28 -14.93
C ARG A 315 2.59 -32.73 -13.46
N VAL A 316 2.46 -31.76 -12.56
CA VAL A 316 2.35 -31.95 -11.10
C VAL A 316 0.88 -31.89 -10.67
N LEU A 317 0.12 -30.94 -11.22
CA LEU A 317 -1.27 -30.70 -10.84
C LEU A 317 -2.08 -30.24 -12.04
N ALA A 318 -3.33 -30.69 -12.14
CA ALA A 318 -4.34 -30.11 -13.02
C ALA A 318 -5.43 -29.45 -12.15
N ALA A 319 -5.73 -28.19 -12.44
CA ALA A 319 -6.81 -27.45 -11.83
C ALA A 319 -8.15 -27.78 -12.51
N ASN A 320 -9.26 -27.46 -11.84
CA ASN A 320 -10.57 -27.55 -12.46
C ASN A 320 -10.73 -26.48 -13.54
N ALA A 321 -11.69 -26.65 -14.46
CA ALA A 321 -11.92 -25.72 -15.56
C ALA A 321 -12.17 -24.26 -15.13
N GLN A 322 -12.74 -24.03 -13.95
CA GLN A 322 -13.02 -22.70 -13.38
C GLN A 322 -11.87 -22.14 -12.53
N ASP A 323 -10.85 -22.96 -12.25
CA ASP A 323 -9.74 -22.63 -11.36
C ASP A 323 -8.50 -22.36 -12.21
N ARG A 324 -7.81 -21.24 -11.98
CA ARG A 324 -6.43 -21.05 -12.44
C ARG A 324 -5.44 -21.17 -11.29
N VAL A 325 -4.26 -21.66 -11.61
CA VAL A 325 -3.16 -21.88 -10.69
C VAL A 325 -1.96 -21.04 -11.11
N TYR A 326 -1.49 -20.19 -10.20
CA TYR A 326 -0.32 -19.37 -10.41
C TYR A 326 0.80 -19.92 -9.54
N ALA A 327 1.87 -20.43 -10.15
CA ALA A 327 3.05 -20.87 -9.41
C ALA A 327 3.76 -19.64 -8.81
N MET A 328 4.03 -19.69 -7.50
CA MET A 328 4.40 -18.47 -6.78
C MET A 328 5.70 -18.61 -5.97
N SER A 329 5.95 -19.78 -5.35
CA SER A 329 7.18 -20.03 -4.59
C SER A 329 7.43 -21.52 -4.35
N TRP A 330 8.66 -21.85 -3.96
CA TRP A 330 9.03 -23.14 -3.39
C TRP A 330 9.07 -23.05 -1.87
N SER A 331 8.92 -24.21 -1.18
CA SER A 331 9.36 -24.34 0.20
C SER A 331 10.89 -24.23 0.30
N PRO A 332 11.45 -23.75 1.42
CA PRO A 332 12.90 -23.58 1.56
C PRO A 332 13.71 -24.87 1.37
N ASP A 333 13.11 -26.03 1.67
CA ASP A 333 13.70 -27.36 1.49
C ASP A 333 13.54 -27.93 0.06
N GLY A 334 12.82 -27.23 -0.82
CA GLY A 334 12.56 -27.65 -2.20
C GLY A 334 11.66 -28.88 -2.34
N ARG A 335 10.91 -29.27 -1.31
CA ARG A 335 10.01 -30.45 -1.35
C ARG A 335 8.57 -30.14 -1.71
N ARG A 336 8.16 -28.87 -1.63
CA ARG A 336 6.80 -28.43 -1.89
C ARG A 336 6.74 -27.21 -2.78
N VAL A 337 5.66 -27.12 -3.56
CA VAL A 337 5.31 -25.95 -4.35
C VAL A 337 4.19 -25.20 -3.64
N TRP A 338 4.28 -23.87 -3.67
CA TRP A 338 3.27 -22.94 -3.14
C TRP A 338 2.70 -22.13 -4.30
N PHE A 339 1.38 -22.09 -4.39
CA PHE A 339 0.66 -21.53 -5.54
C PHE A 339 -0.66 -20.90 -5.12
N ALA A 340 -1.16 -19.97 -5.96
CA ALA A 340 -2.48 -19.37 -5.76
C ALA A 340 -3.42 -20.14 -6.64
N ARG A 341 -4.52 -20.58 -6.05
CA ARG A 341 -5.68 -20.96 -6.83
C ARG A 341 -6.64 -19.79 -6.85
N VAL A 342 -6.92 -19.28 -8.04
CA VAL A 342 -7.92 -18.25 -8.26
C VAL A 342 -9.09 -18.89 -8.99
N ARG A 343 -10.28 -18.74 -8.41
CA ARG A 343 -11.53 -19.17 -9.01
C ARG A 343 -12.35 -17.93 -9.35
N TRP A 344 -12.77 -17.85 -10.60
CA TRP A 344 -13.75 -16.88 -11.05
C TRP A 344 -15.11 -17.55 -11.13
N ASP A 345 -16.00 -17.19 -10.22
CA ASP A 345 -17.43 -17.43 -10.35
C ASP A 345 -18.11 -16.15 -10.88
N LYS A 346 -19.34 -16.25 -11.38
CA LYS A 346 -20.14 -15.13 -11.90
C LYS A 346 -20.36 -14.01 -10.87
N GLU A 347 -20.25 -14.33 -9.58
CA GLU A 347 -20.57 -13.40 -8.50
C GLU A 347 -19.35 -12.98 -7.66
N GLN A 348 -18.29 -13.78 -7.54
CA GLN A 348 -17.12 -13.47 -6.70
C GLN A 348 -15.80 -14.11 -7.19
N GLU A 349 -14.70 -13.36 -7.09
CA GLU A 349 -13.33 -13.88 -7.19
C GLU A 349 -12.94 -14.50 -5.84
N THR A 350 -12.58 -15.78 -5.82
CA THR A 350 -12.03 -16.42 -4.61
C THR A 350 -10.59 -16.84 -4.83
N ILE A 351 -9.73 -16.47 -3.89
CA ILE A 351 -8.30 -16.80 -3.93
C ILE A 351 -7.95 -17.60 -2.70
N THR A 352 -7.24 -18.70 -2.93
CA THR A 352 -6.69 -19.53 -1.87
C THR A 352 -5.20 -19.73 -2.09
N LEU A 353 -4.40 -19.51 -1.05
CA LEU A 353 -3.00 -19.89 -1.03
C LEU A 353 -2.93 -21.37 -0.64
N GLU A 354 -2.25 -22.14 -1.47
CA GLU A 354 -2.18 -23.58 -1.30
C GLU A 354 -0.78 -24.12 -1.54
N THR A 355 -0.56 -25.34 -1.08
CA THR A 355 0.69 -26.06 -1.29
C THR A 355 0.45 -27.56 -1.49
N CYS A 356 1.30 -28.18 -2.31
CA CYS A 356 1.34 -29.62 -2.55
C CYS A 356 2.79 -30.11 -2.62
N ASP A 357 2.96 -31.42 -2.52
CA ASP A 357 4.23 -32.07 -2.85
C ASP A 357 4.50 -32.03 -4.38
N LEU A 358 5.68 -32.48 -4.79
CA LEU A 358 6.12 -32.46 -6.20
C LEU A 358 5.41 -33.46 -7.11
N ASN A 359 4.49 -34.26 -6.56
CA ASN A 359 3.62 -35.16 -7.31
C ASN A 359 2.16 -34.69 -7.28
N GLY A 360 1.89 -33.50 -6.73
CA GLY A 360 0.55 -32.94 -6.58
C GLY A 360 -0.23 -33.49 -5.39
N GLY A 361 0.37 -34.40 -4.62
CA GLY A 361 -0.19 -34.99 -3.41
C GLY A 361 -0.10 -34.08 -2.19
N SER A 362 -0.62 -34.58 -1.06
CA SER A 362 -0.60 -33.90 0.25
C SER A 362 -1.03 -32.43 0.23
N ARG A 363 -1.98 -32.11 -0.66
CA ARG A 363 -2.46 -30.76 -0.93
C ARG A 363 -3.12 -30.15 0.30
N THR A 364 -2.71 -28.94 0.63
CA THR A 364 -3.19 -28.21 1.81
C THR A 364 -3.53 -26.76 1.45
N VAL A 365 -4.66 -26.28 1.94
CA VAL A 365 -5.03 -24.86 1.88
C VAL A 365 -4.44 -24.15 3.09
N VAL A 366 -3.55 -23.19 2.85
CA VAL A 366 -2.82 -22.46 3.90
C VAL A 366 -3.63 -21.24 4.35
N LEU A 367 -4.18 -20.50 3.39
CA LEU A 367 -4.91 -19.26 3.65
C LEU A 367 -6.07 -19.12 2.65
N ARG A 368 -7.22 -18.69 3.16
CA ARG A 368 -8.40 -18.31 2.37
C ARG A 368 -8.62 -16.82 2.51
N ASP A 369 -7.85 -16.03 1.77
CA ASP A 369 -7.96 -14.58 1.79
C ASP A 369 -7.76 -14.06 0.36
N ALA A 370 -8.82 -13.45 -0.18
CA ALA A 370 -8.89 -12.92 -1.55
C ALA A 370 -7.90 -11.76 -1.80
N SER A 371 -7.36 -11.15 -0.74
CA SER A 371 -6.46 -10.01 -0.87
C SER A 371 -4.97 -10.37 -0.97
N ALA A 372 -4.60 -11.63 -0.65
CA ALA A 372 -3.22 -12.11 -0.60
C ALA A 372 -2.61 -12.45 -1.99
N LYS A 373 -2.78 -11.55 -2.98
CA LYS A 373 -2.19 -11.70 -4.34
C LYS A 373 -0.66 -11.58 -4.34
N ALA A 374 -0.08 -10.97 -3.30
CA ALA A 374 1.35 -10.81 -3.14
C ALA A 374 1.83 -11.38 -1.81
N PHE A 375 2.72 -12.37 -1.85
CA PHE A 375 3.29 -13.00 -0.66
C PHE A 375 4.67 -13.58 -0.97
N ARG A 376 5.40 -13.92 0.09
CA ARG A 376 6.69 -14.60 0.02
C ARG A 376 6.84 -15.51 1.22
N LEU A 377 7.27 -16.74 0.97
CA LEU A 377 7.73 -17.62 2.03
C LEU A 377 9.17 -17.26 2.36
N LEU A 378 9.42 -16.96 3.62
CA LEU A 378 10.74 -16.64 4.17
C LEU A 378 11.34 -17.86 4.86
N PRO A 379 12.67 -17.87 5.08
CA PRO A 379 13.29 -18.80 6.01
C PRO A 379 12.64 -18.73 7.39
N GLN A 380 12.79 -19.80 8.18
CA GLN A 380 12.23 -19.92 9.55
C GLN A 380 10.70 -20.02 9.59
N GLU A 381 10.07 -20.72 8.62
CA GLU A 381 8.64 -21.06 8.73
C GLU A 381 7.71 -19.84 8.77
N ARG A 382 8.04 -18.78 8.02
CA ARG A 382 7.29 -17.51 8.02
C ARG A 382 6.80 -17.15 6.63
N LEU A 383 5.50 -16.98 6.50
CA LEU A 383 4.85 -16.44 5.32
C LEU A 383 4.60 -14.94 5.52
N ILE A 384 5.11 -14.07 4.64
CA ILE A 384 4.70 -12.66 4.59
C ILE A 384 3.77 -12.45 3.41
N TYR A 385 2.66 -11.76 3.60
CA TYR A 385 1.70 -11.44 2.54
C TYR A 385 1.16 -10.02 2.68
N ALA A 386 0.70 -9.45 1.56
CA ALA A 386 -0.02 -8.19 1.55
C ALA A 386 -1.53 -8.46 1.61
N ALA A 387 -2.25 -7.78 2.50
CA ALA A 387 -3.70 -7.89 2.62
C ALA A 387 -4.34 -6.50 2.59
N ALA A 388 -5.47 -6.38 1.88
CA ALA A 388 -6.19 -5.12 1.73
C ALA A 388 -7.10 -4.86 2.94
N GLU A 389 -7.14 -3.61 3.39
CA GLU A 389 -7.89 -3.20 4.57
C GLU A 389 -8.71 -1.93 4.30
N GLY A 390 -9.95 -1.94 4.78
CA GLY A 390 -10.85 -0.79 4.72
C GLY A 390 -11.38 -0.46 3.31
N PRO A 391 -12.25 0.55 3.21
CA PRO A 391 -12.96 0.89 1.97
C PRO A 391 -12.01 1.38 0.85
N GLU A 392 -10.86 1.93 1.22
CA GLU A 392 -9.85 2.43 0.27
C GLU A 392 -8.99 1.31 -0.34
N ASN A 393 -9.07 0.08 0.18
CA ASN A 393 -8.26 -1.07 -0.26
C ASN A 393 -6.74 -0.82 -0.23
N PHE A 394 -6.24 -0.06 0.74
CA PHE A 394 -4.80 -0.01 1.02
C PHE A 394 -4.35 -1.34 1.61
N THR A 395 -3.14 -1.75 1.26
CA THR A 395 -2.60 -3.04 1.68
C THR A 395 -1.58 -2.89 2.80
N ASN A 396 -1.66 -3.76 3.79
CA ASN A 396 -0.67 -3.91 4.84
C ASN A 396 0.05 -5.26 4.72
N LEU A 397 1.27 -5.32 5.26
CA LEU A 397 1.99 -6.56 5.39
C LEU A 397 1.54 -7.31 6.63
N TRP A 398 1.29 -8.60 6.43
CA TRP A 398 0.93 -9.56 7.45
C TRP A 398 1.93 -10.71 7.44
N GLU A 399 2.10 -11.29 8.60
CA GLU A 399 2.93 -12.45 8.85
C GLU A 399 2.06 -13.62 9.29
N LEU A 400 2.31 -14.81 8.76
CA LEU A 400 1.70 -16.04 9.19
C LEU A 400 2.79 -17.08 9.48
N PRO A 401 2.93 -17.55 10.73
CA PRO A 401 3.77 -18.70 11.04
C PRO A 401 3.21 -19.95 10.36
N VAL A 402 4.03 -20.66 9.60
CA VAL A 402 3.64 -21.82 8.79
C VAL A 402 4.65 -22.95 8.92
N ASN A 403 4.19 -24.15 9.27
CA ASN A 403 5.00 -25.35 9.18
C ASN A 403 5.16 -25.68 7.69
N THR A 404 6.39 -25.57 7.18
CA THR A 404 6.65 -25.70 5.73
C THR A 404 6.55 -27.13 5.23
N ASP A 405 6.77 -28.13 6.10
CA ASP A 405 6.69 -29.55 5.75
C ASP A 405 5.25 -29.98 5.51
N LEU A 406 4.34 -29.52 6.38
CA LEU A 406 2.92 -29.83 6.32
C LEU A 406 2.13 -28.81 5.49
N GLY A 407 2.67 -27.61 5.29
CA GLY A 407 1.97 -26.52 4.62
C GLY A 407 0.80 -25.99 5.42
N LYS A 408 0.94 -25.92 6.75
CA LYS A 408 -0.15 -25.53 7.66
C LYS A 408 0.24 -24.33 8.52
N PRO A 409 -0.69 -23.39 8.78
CA PRO A 409 -0.48 -22.35 9.78
C PRO A 409 -0.24 -22.96 11.17
N VAL A 410 0.70 -22.39 11.92
CA VAL A 410 1.04 -22.79 13.30
C VAL A 410 0.44 -21.82 14.33
N GLY A 411 -0.12 -20.71 13.89
CA GLY A 411 -0.77 -19.71 14.73
C GLY A 411 -1.58 -18.71 13.91
N PRO A 412 -2.19 -17.71 14.58
CA PRO A 412 -2.93 -16.66 13.90
C PRO A 412 -2.00 -15.74 13.10
N PRO A 413 -2.51 -15.10 12.02
CA PRO A 413 -1.77 -14.07 11.31
C PRO A 413 -1.55 -12.83 12.19
N ARG A 414 -0.40 -12.18 12.01
CA ARG A 414 0.02 -10.98 12.73
C ARG A 414 0.32 -9.85 11.76
N LYS A 415 -0.31 -8.69 11.96
CA LYS A 415 -0.04 -7.48 11.18
C LYS A 415 1.36 -6.92 11.48
N LEU A 416 2.10 -6.53 10.45
CA LEU A 416 3.45 -5.98 10.54
C LEU A 416 3.52 -4.47 10.28
N THR A 417 2.54 -3.91 9.56
CA THR A 417 2.52 -2.52 9.11
C THR A 417 1.17 -1.87 9.32
N GLU A 418 1.12 -0.53 9.39
CA GLU A 418 -0.13 0.25 9.34
C GLU A 418 0.03 1.43 8.38
N TRP A 419 0.12 1.10 7.10
CA TRP A 419 0.24 2.06 6.01
C TRP A 419 -1.14 2.45 5.48
N THR A 420 -1.30 3.74 5.19
CA THR A 420 -2.58 4.34 4.78
C THR A 420 -2.58 4.85 3.33
N ASN A 421 -1.55 4.53 2.55
CA ASN A 421 -1.35 5.06 1.19
C ASN A 421 -0.53 4.12 0.27
N LEU A 422 -0.45 2.84 0.63
CA LEU A 422 0.28 1.82 -0.11
C LEU A 422 -0.67 0.75 -0.61
N SER A 423 -0.55 0.44 -1.90
CA SER A 423 -1.14 -0.75 -2.52
C SER A 423 0.00 -1.57 -3.08
N ILE A 424 0.20 -2.75 -2.50
CA ILE A 424 1.31 -3.66 -2.77
C ILE A 424 0.81 -4.71 -3.74
N SER A 425 1.45 -4.80 -4.90
CA SER A 425 1.14 -5.80 -5.93
C SER A 425 2.18 -6.91 -6.02
N GLY A 426 3.31 -6.79 -5.32
CA GLY A 426 4.35 -7.82 -5.31
C GLY A 426 5.32 -7.72 -4.14
N ILE A 427 5.88 -8.87 -3.74
CA ILE A 427 6.85 -9.00 -2.64
C ILE A 427 8.03 -9.85 -3.12
N SER A 428 9.26 -9.42 -2.82
CA SER A 428 10.49 -10.21 -2.99
C SER A 428 11.37 -10.07 -1.77
N ALA A 429 12.13 -11.10 -1.43
CA ALA A 429 13.00 -11.10 -0.26
C ALA A 429 14.35 -11.74 -0.55
N THR A 430 15.35 -11.41 0.27
CA THR A 430 16.65 -12.08 0.28
C THR A 430 16.55 -13.50 0.82
N ALA A 431 17.53 -14.35 0.51
CA ALA A 431 17.55 -15.74 0.96
C ALA A 431 17.65 -15.88 2.48
N ASP A 432 18.17 -14.86 3.18
CA ASP A 432 18.20 -14.81 4.65
C ASP A 432 16.93 -14.18 5.26
N GLY A 433 16.00 -13.70 4.43
CA GLY A 433 14.76 -13.04 4.85
C GLY A 433 14.93 -11.68 5.54
N LYS A 434 16.15 -11.10 5.55
CA LYS A 434 16.41 -9.83 6.25
C LYS A 434 16.03 -8.59 5.45
N GLN A 435 15.99 -8.69 4.13
CA GLN A 435 15.55 -7.60 3.27
C GLN A 435 14.33 -8.02 2.46
N VAL A 436 13.38 -7.10 2.34
CA VAL A 436 12.16 -7.27 1.56
C VAL A 436 12.01 -6.06 0.63
N ALA A 437 11.82 -6.33 -0.65
CA ALA A 437 11.43 -5.36 -1.65
C ALA A 437 9.95 -5.52 -1.97
N LEU A 438 9.27 -4.40 -2.23
CA LEU A 438 7.84 -4.32 -2.48
C LEU A 438 7.61 -3.61 -3.81
N LEU A 439 6.67 -4.09 -4.61
CA LEU A 439 6.13 -3.32 -5.73
C LEU A 439 4.91 -2.56 -5.26
N ARG A 440 5.06 -1.23 -5.20
CA ARG A 440 3.96 -0.30 -4.97
C ARG A 440 3.29 -0.01 -6.32
N GLY A 441 2.01 -0.29 -6.42
CA GLY A 441 1.18 0.09 -7.55
C GLY A 441 0.19 1.19 -7.17
N SER A 442 -0.08 2.09 -8.09
CA SER A 442 -1.24 2.98 -8.05
C SER A 442 -1.87 2.99 -9.42
N TRP A 443 -3.20 3.02 -9.46
CA TRP A 443 -3.92 3.20 -10.71
C TRP A 443 -4.06 4.68 -10.99
N GLN A 444 -3.69 5.08 -12.20
CA GLN A 444 -3.87 6.42 -12.72
C GLN A 444 -4.55 6.31 -14.09
N ALA A 445 -5.68 7.00 -14.25
CA ALA A 445 -6.26 7.25 -15.56
C ALA A 445 -5.86 8.66 -16.01
N ASP A 446 -5.68 8.82 -17.31
CA ASP A 446 -5.39 10.11 -17.93
C ASP A 446 -6.30 10.33 -19.13
N VAL A 447 -6.60 11.60 -19.39
CA VAL A 447 -7.42 11.98 -20.54
C VAL A 447 -6.50 12.24 -21.74
N TYR A 448 -6.72 11.48 -22.81
CA TYR A 448 -6.09 11.70 -24.11
C TYR A 448 -7.12 12.19 -25.12
N VAL A 449 -6.68 13.06 -26.02
CA VAL A 449 -7.48 13.59 -27.13
C VAL A 449 -6.73 13.38 -28.44
N GLY A 450 -7.45 13.14 -29.52
CA GLY A 450 -6.88 12.93 -30.84
C GLY A 450 -7.93 13.08 -31.94
N ASP A 451 -7.45 13.21 -33.17
CA ASP A 451 -8.28 13.37 -34.35
C ASP A 451 -8.79 12.02 -34.81
N LEU A 452 -10.10 11.93 -35.04
CA LEU A 452 -10.72 10.73 -35.58
C LEU A 452 -10.69 10.80 -37.12
N ARG A 453 -9.80 10.04 -37.74
CA ARG A 453 -9.64 9.91 -39.19
C ARG A 453 -10.36 8.66 -39.70
N ALA A 454 -10.35 8.48 -41.03
CA ALA A 454 -10.89 7.31 -41.70
C ALA A 454 -12.33 6.97 -41.28
N GLY A 455 -13.20 7.98 -41.24
CA GLY A 455 -14.62 7.81 -40.93
C GLY A 455 -14.92 7.26 -39.54
N GLY A 456 -14.02 7.44 -38.55
CA GLY A 456 -14.27 6.96 -37.21
C GLY A 456 -13.34 5.85 -36.72
N THR A 457 -12.51 5.32 -37.61
CA THR A 457 -11.83 4.03 -37.38
C THR A 457 -10.36 4.16 -37.01
N GLN A 458 -9.77 5.35 -37.16
CA GLN A 458 -8.37 5.58 -36.85
C GLN A 458 -8.20 6.84 -36.00
N LEU A 459 -7.50 6.71 -34.86
CA LEU A 459 -7.09 7.84 -34.04
C LEU A 459 -5.73 8.34 -34.51
N ALA A 460 -5.62 9.65 -34.76
CA ALA A 460 -4.38 10.33 -35.16
C ALA A 460 -4.10 11.52 -34.23
N ASN A 461 -2.88 12.06 -34.26
CA ASN A 461 -2.49 13.25 -33.50
C ASN A 461 -2.83 13.17 -31.99
N THR A 462 -2.75 11.97 -31.42
CA THR A 462 -3.10 11.72 -30.02
C THR A 462 -2.15 12.46 -29.09
N ARG A 463 -2.70 13.18 -28.11
CA ARG A 463 -1.94 13.86 -27.06
C ARG A 463 -2.65 13.76 -25.71
N ARG A 464 -1.87 13.81 -24.64
CA ARG A 464 -2.37 13.87 -23.27
C ARG A 464 -2.92 15.26 -22.97
N LEU A 465 -4.14 15.34 -22.46
CA LEU A 465 -4.81 16.59 -22.07
C LEU A 465 -4.52 16.94 -20.60
N THR A 466 -4.60 15.94 -19.71
CA THR A 466 -4.36 16.11 -18.27
C THR A 466 -2.90 15.82 -17.93
N LEU A 467 -2.16 16.83 -17.48
CA LEU A 467 -0.69 16.76 -17.27
C LEU A 467 -0.29 16.60 -15.79
N ASP A 468 -1.19 16.09 -14.96
CA ASP A 468 -0.96 15.89 -13.52
C ASP A 468 -1.01 14.39 -13.15
N GLU A 469 -0.58 14.06 -11.93
CA GLU A 469 -0.53 12.67 -11.43
C GLU A 469 -1.85 12.18 -10.80
N SER A 470 -2.97 12.84 -11.12
CA SER A 470 -4.28 12.50 -10.57
C SER A 470 -4.95 11.41 -11.41
N ASP A 471 -5.90 10.67 -10.82
CA ASP A 471 -6.79 9.77 -11.57
C ASP A 471 -7.84 10.63 -12.28
N ASN A 472 -7.71 10.78 -13.60
CA ASN A 472 -8.53 11.62 -14.47
C ASN A 472 -9.35 10.75 -15.44
N ARG A 473 -10.67 10.74 -15.29
CA ARG A 473 -11.59 9.87 -16.03
C ARG A 473 -12.49 10.68 -16.96
N PRO A 474 -12.31 10.59 -18.29
CA PRO A 474 -13.10 11.37 -19.23
C PRO A 474 -14.58 10.95 -19.17
N ALA A 475 -15.47 11.94 -19.21
CA ALA A 475 -16.91 11.72 -19.20
C ALA A 475 -17.53 12.04 -20.57
N PHE A 476 -17.44 13.30 -21.02
CA PHE A 476 -18.03 13.74 -22.27
C PHE A 476 -17.40 15.05 -22.79
N TRP A 477 -17.67 15.36 -24.05
CA TRP A 477 -17.30 16.62 -24.70
C TRP A 477 -18.31 17.72 -24.40
N THR A 478 -17.86 18.97 -24.32
CA THR A 478 -18.78 20.11 -24.41
C THR A 478 -19.46 20.15 -25.80
N PRO A 479 -20.68 20.70 -25.91
CA PRO A 479 -21.41 20.72 -27.20
C PRO A 479 -20.68 21.42 -28.35
N ASP A 480 -19.80 22.37 -28.03
CA ASP A 480 -18.95 23.09 -28.99
C ASP A 480 -17.69 22.31 -29.41
N GLY A 481 -17.44 21.14 -28.80
CA GLY A 481 -16.26 20.31 -29.05
C GLY A 481 -14.94 20.92 -28.56
N GLN A 482 -14.96 22.02 -27.82
CA GLN A 482 -13.75 22.76 -27.42
C GLN A 482 -13.17 22.33 -26.06
N ALA A 483 -13.92 21.57 -25.27
CA ALA A 483 -13.50 21.12 -23.95
C ALA A 483 -13.97 19.70 -23.63
N VAL A 484 -13.23 19.06 -22.73
CA VAL A 484 -13.57 17.75 -22.16
C VAL A 484 -13.97 17.93 -20.70
N VAL A 485 -15.07 17.29 -20.31
CA VAL A 485 -15.48 17.13 -18.93
C VAL A 485 -15.00 15.77 -18.43
N PHE A 486 -14.40 15.74 -17.24
CA PHE A 486 -13.84 14.53 -16.64
C PHE A 486 -13.93 14.58 -15.12
N SER A 487 -14.04 13.40 -14.49
CA SER A 487 -13.93 13.27 -13.03
C SER A 487 -12.46 13.13 -12.64
N SER A 488 -12.02 13.83 -11.60
CA SER A 488 -10.63 13.80 -11.15
C SER A 488 -10.50 13.85 -9.65
N ASN A 489 -9.57 13.06 -9.11
CA ASN A 489 -9.24 13.10 -7.68
C ASN A 489 -8.17 14.15 -7.31
N ARG A 490 -7.78 15.05 -8.23
CA ARG A 490 -6.68 16.05 -8.08
C ARG A 490 -6.68 16.90 -6.80
N ASN A 491 -7.84 17.01 -6.16
CA ASN A 491 -8.03 17.75 -4.92
C ASN A 491 -8.13 16.84 -3.68
N GLY A 492 -7.76 15.56 -3.80
CA GLY A 492 -7.84 14.55 -2.74
C GLY A 492 -9.16 13.77 -2.69
N ARG A 493 -10.17 14.19 -3.45
CA ARG A 493 -11.47 13.52 -3.66
C ARG A 493 -11.91 13.69 -5.11
N PHE A 494 -12.72 12.76 -5.62
CA PHE A 494 -13.27 12.88 -6.98
C PHE A 494 -14.22 14.07 -7.07
N GLN A 495 -13.95 14.95 -8.03
CA GLN A 495 -14.76 16.11 -8.39
C GLN A 495 -14.81 16.22 -9.91
N VAL A 496 -15.78 16.95 -10.45
CA VAL A 496 -15.95 17.11 -11.90
C VAL A 496 -15.22 18.36 -12.37
N PHE A 497 -14.41 18.21 -13.41
CA PHE A 497 -13.64 19.28 -14.01
C PHE A 497 -13.93 19.40 -15.51
N ARG A 498 -13.76 20.61 -16.02
CA ARG A 498 -13.76 20.93 -17.45
C ARG A 498 -12.39 21.46 -17.85
N GLN A 499 -11.83 20.94 -18.94
CA GLN A 499 -10.60 21.49 -19.51
C GLN A 499 -10.77 21.73 -21.00
N ARG A 500 -10.47 22.95 -21.44
CA ARG A 500 -10.41 23.29 -22.86
C ARG A 500 -9.22 22.61 -23.54
N LEU A 501 -9.38 22.29 -24.82
CA LEU A 501 -8.33 21.65 -25.62
C LEU A 501 -7.07 22.51 -25.78
N ASP A 502 -7.24 23.83 -25.86
CA ASP A 502 -6.17 24.82 -25.96
C ASP A 502 -5.59 25.23 -24.59
N GLY A 503 -6.21 24.79 -23.50
CA GLY A 503 -5.86 25.14 -22.13
C GLY A 503 -5.12 24.03 -21.39
N THR A 504 -4.27 24.42 -20.44
CA THR A 504 -3.55 23.49 -19.55
C THR A 504 -4.16 23.41 -18.15
N VAL A 505 -5.13 24.27 -17.84
CA VAL A 505 -5.70 24.42 -16.50
C VAL A 505 -7.16 23.96 -16.50
N PRO A 506 -7.50 22.92 -15.73
CA PRO A 506 -8.87 22.48 -15.55
C PRO A 506 -9.65 23.36 -14.58
N GLU A 507 -10.90 23.65 -14.93
CA GLU A 507 -11.86 24.40 -14.13
C GLU A 507 -12.76 23.42 -13.34
N LEU A 508 -12.95 23.68 -12.05
CA LEU A 508 -13.84 22.88 -11.20
C LEU A 508 -15.30 23.23 -11.52
N LEU A 509 -16.11 22.21 -11.84
CA LEU A 509 -17.55 22.37 -12.08
C LEU A 509 -18.41 22.00 -10.87
N GLY A 510 -17.94 21.08 -10.00
CA GLY A 510 -18.70 20.66 -8.83
C GLY A 510 -18.28 19.31 -8.26
N MET A 511 -19.03 18.81 -7.28
CA MET A 511 -18.84 17.47 -6.71
C MET A 511 -19.39 16.40 -7.64
N ASP A 512 -18.77 15.22 -7.59
CA ASP A 512 -19.34 14.04 -8.21
C ASP A 512 -20.54 13.56 -7.38
N SER A 513 -21.76 13.66 -7.93
CA SER A 513 -22.99 13.27 -7.23
C SER A 513 -23.26 11.76 -7.36
N GLY A 514 -22.24 10.91 -7.45
CA GLY A 514 -22.34 9.44 -7.41
C GLY A 514 -23.16 8.75 -8.52
N GLU A 515 -23.99 9.48 -9.27
CA GLU A 515 -24.95 8.98 -10.25
C GLU A 515 -24.65 9.40 -11.70
N ALA A 516 -23.63 10.23 -11.96
CA ALA A 516 -23.50 10.86 -13.29
C ALA A 516 -22.12 10.82 -13.96
N VAL A 517 -21.13 10.09 -13.45
CA VAL A 517 -19.91 9.82 -14.22
C VAL A 517 -19.67 8.32 -14.32
N TYR A 518 -20.00 7.80 -15.50
CA TYR A 518 -19.76 6.43 -15.95
C TYR A 518 -18.41 5.91 -15.42
N THR A 519 -18.45 4.82 -14.65
CA THR A 519 -17.25 4.09 -14.23
C THR A 519 -17.01 2.97 -15.24
N PRO A 520 -16.05 3.08 -16.17
CA PRO A 520 -15.49 1.87 -16.74
C PRO A 520 -14.89 1.07 -15.58
N ALA A 521 -15.25 -0.21 -15.49
CA ALA A 521 -14.77 -1.11 -14.45
C ALA A 521 -13.23 -1.03 -14.35
N ARG A 522 -12.70 -1.05 -13.11
CA ARG A 522 -11.25 -1.12 -12.88
C ARG A 522 -10.68 -2.27 -13.73
N PRO A 523 -9.71 -2.02 -14.63
CA PRO A 523 -8.97 -3.10 -15.25
C PRO A 523 -8.28 -3.91 -14.15
N SER A 524 -8.34 -5.23 -14.25
CA SER A 524 -7.56 -6.12 -13.39
C SER A 524 -6.05 -5.87 -13.59
N ILE A 525 -5.28 -6.11 -12.53
CA ILE A 525 -3.82 -5.93 -12.44
C ILE A 525 -3.11 -6.48 -13.70
N PRO A 526 -2.16 -5.73 -14.31
CA PRO A 526 -1.35 -6.25 -15.42
C PRO A 526 -0.60 -7.50 -14.93
N GLY A 527 -0.94 -8.64 -15.52
CA GLY A 527 -0.58 -9.99 -15.04
C GLY A 527 -1.75 -10.97 -15.10
N SER A 528 -3.00 -10.48 -15.19
CA SER A 528 -4.13 -11.31 -15.59
C SER A 528 -4.13 -11.46 -17.11
N ALA A 529 -3.93 -12.68 -17.60
CA ALA A 529 -4.10 -13.01 -19.01
C ALA A 529 -5.42 -12.42 -19.54
N ALA A 530 -5.30 -11.46 -20.45
CA ALA A 530 -6.40 -11.06 -21.31
C ALA A 530 -6.77 -12.29 -22.14
N ASP A 531 -8.02 -12.72 -22.02
CA ASP A 531 -8.63 -13.54 -23.04
C ASP A 531 -9.74 -12.73 -23.70
N GLY A 532 -9.73 -12.74 -25.03
CA GLY A 532 -10.67 -12.01 -25.84
C GLY A 532 -12.05 -12.64 -25.75
N SER A 533 -12.94 -12.04 -24.97
CA SER A 533 -14.37 -11.99 -25.30
C SER A 533 -15.10 -11.12 -24.28
N THR A 534 -15.53 -9.93 -24.71
CA THR A 534 -16.89 -9.44 -24.51
C THR A 534 -17.04 -8.13 -25.28
N SER A 535 -17.56 -8.28 -26.50
CA SER A 535 -18.15 -7.19 -27.26
C SER A 535 -19.35 -6.63 -26.51
N ALA A 536 -19.28 -5.38 -26.03
CA ALA A 536 -20.49 -4.62 -25.77
C ALA A 536 -20.91 -3.96 -27.09
N ARG A 537 -21.89 -4.58 -27.77
CA ARG A 537 -22.58 -3.97 -28.92
C ARG A 537 -23.30 -2.71 -28.44
N TYR A 538 -22.90 -1.55 -28.96
CA TYR A 538 -23.67 -0.32 -28.86
C TYR A 538 -24.84 -0.38 -29.85
N ARG A 539 -26.09 -0.31 -29.35
CA ARG A 539 -27.27 0.08 -30.14
C ARG A 539 -27.52 1.56 -29.88
N PRO A 540 -27.45 2.45 -30.89
CA PRO A 540 -27.86 3.84 -30.69
C PRO A 540 -29.37 3.90 -30.49
N ALA A 541 -29.80 4.44 -29.35
CA ALA A 541 -31.18 4.88 -29.15
C ALA A 541 -31.38 6.19 -29.91
N GLY A 542 -31.95 6.10 -31.12
CA GLY A 542 -32.42 7.24 -31.89
C GLY A 542 -33.90 7.07 -32.17
N ALA A 543 -34.74 7.77 -31.41
CA ALA A 543 -36.14 8.02 -31.78
C ALA A 543 -36.48 9.45 -31.35
N TYR A 544 -36.30 10.40 -32.27
CA TYR A 544 -37.05 11.66 -32.24
C TYR A 544 -38.43 11.43 -32.88
N PRO A 545 -39.47 12.12 -32.41
CA PRO A 545 -40.85 11.85 -32.81
C PRO A 545 -41.19 12.42 -34.20
N GLY A 546 -41.97 11.61 -34.94
CA GLY A 546 -42.92 11.91 -36.02
C GLY A 546 -42.81 13.18 -36.86
N THR A 547 -42.83 13.00 -38.18
CA THR A 547 -43.97 13.45 -39.00
C THR A 547 -44.00 12.73 -40.35
N SER A 548 -45.23 12.44 -40.76
CA SER A 548 -45.73 11.77 -41.96
C SER A 548 -45.29 12.44 -43.28
N LEU A 549 -44.83 11.64 -44.25
CA LEU A 549 -45.46 11.34 -45.54
C LEU A 549 -44.50 10.58 -46.45
#